data_AF-A0A974DZJ0-F1
#
_entry.id   AF-A0A974DZJ0-F1
#
_cell.length_a   1.000
_cell.length_b   1.000
_cell.length_c   1.000
_cell.angle_alpha   90.00
_cell.angle_beta   90.00
_cell.angle_gamma   90.00
#
_symmetry.space_group_name_H-M   'P 1'
#
loop_
_entity.id
_entity.type
_entity.pdbx_description
1 polymer ?
#
loop_
_entity_poly.entity_id
_entity_poly.type
_entity_poly.pdbx_seq_one_letter_code
_entity_poly.pdbx_strand_id
1 'polypeptide(L)'
;MKIVWRGWRGMRWEQLKGRLNNSLWQFNFVDLVIIHAEGNNLTVGKTPSLIETMRKDLEELLGNSKIGKVAWSDIIQRGEWRGALFPKGVEKARTKQKHLFRSDRVHLSEECLELFLGNIRIFVEEWWRSCNK
;
A
#
# COMPACT_ATOMS: atom_id res chain seq x y z
N MET A 1 -6.58 20.12 6.87
CA MET A 1 -6.42 18.67 6.65
C MET A 1 -5.06 18.22 7.18
N LYS A 2 -4.99 17.12 7.93
CA LYS A 2 -3.73 16.59 8.49
C LYS A 2 -3.46 15.22 7.89
N ILE A 3 -2.33 15.06 7.20
CA ILE A 3 -1.90 13.78 6.63
C ILE A 3 -0.79 13.21 7.52
N VAL A 4 -0.92 11.94 7.90
CA VAL A 4 0.10 11.22 8.68
C VAL A 4 0.56 10.01 7.88
N TRP A 5 1.85 9.98 7.52
CA TRP A 5 2.46 8.86 6.82
C TRP A 5 2.97 7.81 7.80
N ARG A 6 2.71 6.53 7.50
CA ARG A 6 3.22 5.37 8.24
C ARG A 6 3.74 4.34 7.23
N GLY A 7 5.03 4.07 7.29
CA GLY A 7 5.70 3.09 6.42
C GLY A 7 6.50 2.10 7.25
N TRP A 8 6.39 0.82 6.91
CA TRP A 8 7.13 -0.26 7.56
C TRP A 8 7.86 -1.10 6.51
N ARG A 9 9.19 -1.06 6.54
CA ARG A 9 10.03 -1.80 5.59
C ARG A 9 9.84 -3.31 5.77
N GLY A 10 9.63 -4.03 4.67
CA GLY A 10 9.50 -5.49 4.67
C GLY A 10 8.21 -6.03 5.29
N MET A 11 7.24 -5.16 5.62
CA MET A 11 5.98 -5.58 6.21
C MET A 11 5.23 -6.52 5.27
N ARG A 12 4.69 -7.61 5.83
CA ARG A 12 3.73 -8.50 5.18
C ARG A 12 2.32 -8.17 5.63
N TRP A 13 1.33 -8.55 4.81
CA TRP A 13 -0.10 -8.37 5.09
C TRP A 13 -0.51 -8.81 6.50
N GLU A 14 -0.02 -9.97 6.95
CA GLU A 14 -0.24 -10.56 8.28
C GLU A 14 0.01 -9.58 9.44
N GLN A 15 0.92 -8.61 9.22
CA GLN A 15 1.32 -7.64 10.22
C GLN A 15 0.51 -6.33 10.15
N LEU A 16 -0.26 -6.11 9.08
CA LEU A 16 -0.99 -4.87 8.82
C LEU A 16 -1.93 -4.52 9.98
N LYS A 17 -2.76 -5.48 10.40
CA LYS A 17 -3.76 -5.29 11.45
C LYS A 17 -3.15 -4.75 12.73
N GLY A 18 -2.11 -5.40 13.25
CA GLY A 18 -1.42 -4.97 14.47
C GLY A 18 -0.78 -3.59 14.33
N ARG A 19 -0.16 -3.30 13.18
CA ARG A 19 0.49 -2.00 12.92
C ARG A 19 -0.52 -0.87 12.76
N LEU A 20 -1.62 -1.12 12.08
CA LEU A 20 -2.69 -0.16 11.85
C LEU A 20 -3.42 0.14 13.16
N ASN A 21 -3.79 -0.87 13.95
CA ASN A 21 -4.41 -0.67 15.25
C ASN A 21 -3.53 0.19 16.16
N ASN A 22 -2.23 -0.13 16.28
CA ASN A 22 -1.29 0.67 17.06
C ASN A 22 -1.19 2.13 16.58
N SER A 23 -1.36 2.37 15.28
CA SER A 23 -1.38 3.73 14.72
C SER A 23 -2.69 4.45 15.03
N LEU A 24 -3.83 3.76 14.89
CA LEU A 24 -5.17 4.29 15.17
C LEU A 24 -5.39 4.62 16.64
N TRP A 25 -4.68 3.97 17.57
CA TRP A 25 -4.70 4.30 18.99
C TRP A 25 -4.37 5.78 19.28
N GLN A 26 -3.61 6.43 18.40
CA GLN A 26 -3.21 7.84 18.55
C GLN A 26 -4.30 8.85 18.11
N PHE A 27 -5.43 8.35 17.59
CA PHE A 27 -6.48 9.18 17.00
C PHE A 27 -7.86 8.82 17.57
N ASN A 28 -8.70 9.84 17.72
CA ASN A 28 -10.10 9.65 18.07
C ASN A 28 -10.89 9.14 16.87
N PHE A 29 -10.65 9.74 15.70
CA PHE A 29 -11.27 9.40 14.42
C PHE A 29 -10.29 9.68 13.27
N VAL A 30 -10.41 8.91 12.20
CA VAL A 30 -9.62 9.04 10.96
C VAL A 30 -10.59 9.03 9.78
N ASP A 31 -10.64 10.14 9.05
CA ASP A 31 -11.58 10.30 7.93
C ASP A 31 -11.27 9.33 6.79
N LEU A 32 -9.99 9.10 6.51
CA LEU A 32 -9.52 8.25 5.41
C LEU A 32 -8.25 7.49 5.80
N VAL A 33 -8.27 6.18 5.59
CA VAL A 33 -7.08 5.32 5.63
C VAL A 33 -6.73 4.90 4.20
N ILE A 34 -5.51 5.18 3.76
CA ILE A 34 -4.99 4.73 2.46
C ILE A 34 -4.01 3.58 2.73
N ILE A 35 -4.27 2.42 2.14
CA ILE A 35 -3.42 1.24 2.25
C ILE A 35 -2.61 1.10 0.96
N HIS A 36 -1.28 1.10 1.11
CA HIS A 36 -0.34 0.71 0.08
C HIS A 36 0.53 -0.43 0.63
N ALA A 37 0.06 -1.66 0.50
CA ALA A 37 0.71 -2.88 0.95
C ALA A 37 0.46 -3.97 -0.09
N GLU A 38 1.34 -4.99 -0.15
CA GLU A 38 1.20 -6.30 -0.87
C GLU A 38 2.49 -6.74 -1.57
N GLY A 39 3.39 -5.82 -1.91
CA GLY A 39 4.57 -6.15 -2.73
C GLY A 39 5.53 -7.19 -2.09
N ASN A 40 5.41 -7.45 -0.78
CA ASN A 40 6.23 -8.45 -0.08
C ASN A 40 5.50 -9.79 0.13
N ASN A 41 4.20 -9.86 -0.18
CA ASN A 41 3.37 -11.05 -0.02
C ASN A 41 3.32 -11.88 -1.32
N LEU A 42 3.53 -11.24 -2.47
CA LEU A 42 3.60 -11.90 -3.78
C LEU A 42 4.78 -12.88 -3.95
N THR A 43 5.67 -12.97 -2.96
CA THR A 43 6.83 -13.88 -2.96
C THR A 43 6.66 -15.07 -2.03
N VAL A 44 5.56 -15.16 -1.26
CA VAL A 44 5.37 -16.20 -0.24
C VAL A 44 3.91 -16.68 -0.19
N GLY A 45 3.66 -17.95 -0.57
CA GLY A 45 2.40 -18.66 -0.32
C GLY A 45 1.44 -18.80 -1.51
N LYS A 46 0.37 -19.59 -1.33
CA LYS A 46 -0.70 -19.77 -2.33
C LYS A 46 -1.63 -18.55 -2.31
N THR A 47 -1.77 -17.88 -3.46
CA THR A 47 -2.56 -16.65 -3.68
C THR A 47 -3.97 -16.65 -3.05
N PRO A 48 -4.76 -17.75 -3.04
CA PRO A 48 -6.14 -17.71 -2.53
C PRO A 48 -6.27 -17.48 -1.02
N SER A 49 -5.39 -18.05 -0.18
CA SER A 49 -5.48 -17.87 1.28
C SER A 49 -5.09 -16.47 1.71
N LEU A 50 -4.17 -15.84 0.98
CA LEU A 50 -3.81 -14.45 1.19
C LEU A 50 -5.00 -13.53 0.87
N ILE A 51 -5.62 -13.69 -0.31
CA ILE A 51 -6.79 -12.90 -0.71
C ILE A 51 -7.90 -12.98 0.34
N GLU A 52 -8.19 -14.17 0.85
CA GLU A 52 -9.22 -14.36 1.87
C GLU A 52 -8.87 -13.67 3.20
N THR A 53 -7.58 -13.67 3.57
CA THR A 53 -7.10 -12.95 4.76
C THR A 53 -7.23 -11.44 4.55
N MET A 54 -6.85 -10.94 3.37
CA MET A 54 -6.98 -9.53 3.02
C MET A 54 -8.43 -9.07 3.06
N ARG A 55 -9.34 -9.86 2.51
CA ARG A 55 -10.77 -9.57 2.51
C ARG A 55 -11.30 -9.42 3.93
N LYS A 56 -11.00 -10.36 4.82
CA LYS A 56 -11.40 -10.31 6.23
C LYS A 56 -10.85 -9.08 6.95
N ASP A 57 -9.56 -8.80 6.78
CA ASP A 57 -8.92 -7.65 7.43
C ASP A 57 -9.52 -6.32 6.93
N LEU A 58 -9.84 -6.21 5.63
CA LEU A 58 -10.48 -5.03 5.07
C LEU A 58 -11.94 -4.87 5.54
N GLU A 59 -12.69 -5.96 5.66
CA GLU A 59 -14.05 -5.94 6.22
C GLU A 59 -14.06 -5.48 7.68
N GLU A 60 -13.14 -5.98 8.49
CA GLU A 60 -12.99 -5.51 9.88
C GLU A 60 -12.61 -4.02 9.94
N LEU A 61 -11.75 -3.55 9.03
CA LEU A 61 -11.38 -2.13 8.95
C LEU A 61 -12.55 -1.25 8.57
N LEU A 62 -13.39 -1.68 7.62
CA LEU A 62 -14.61 -0.98 7.23
C LEU A 62 -15.65 -0.98 8.36
N GLY A 63 -15.64 -1.99 9.24
CA GLY A 63 -16.48 -2.06 10.43
C GLY A 63 -15.97 -1.24 11.62
N ASN A 64 -14.76 -0.67 11.56
CA ASN A 64 -14.17 0.08 12.67
C ASN A 64 -14.75 1.49 12.75
N SER A 65 -15.45 1.81 13.84
CA SER A 65 -16.11 3.11 14.03
C SER A 65 -15.15 4.31 14.08
N LYS A 66 -13.84 4.10 14.27
CA LYS A 66 -12.83 5.15 14.19
C LYS A 66 -12.42 5.51 12.77
N ILE A 67 -12.85 4.76 11.76
CA ILE A 67 -12.44 4.93 10.36
C ILE A 67 -13.65 5.33 9.53
N GLY A 68 -13.55 6.46 8.83
CA GLY A 68 -14.60 6.91 7.91
C GLY A 68 -14.61 6.13 6.60
N LYS A 69 -13.46 6.11 5.91
CA LYS A 69 -13.28 5.45 4.61
C LYS A 69 -11.92 4.76 4.51
N VAL A 70 -11.87 3.75 3.64
CA VAL A 70 -10.63 3.06 3.26
C VAL A 70 -10.44 3.22 1.75
N ALA A 71 -9.23 3.58 1.35
CA ALA A 71 -8.78 3.62 -0.03
C ALA A 71 -7.60 2.67 -0.22
N TRP A 72 -7.50 2.12 -1.43
CA TRP A 72 -6.44 1.21 -1.82
C TRP A 72 -5.56 1.86 -2.88
N SER A 73 -4.24 1.74 -2.74
CA SER A 73 -3.28 2.11 -3.77
C SER A 73 -2.73 0.86 -4.43
N ASP A 74 -2.85 0.78 -5.75
CA ASP A 74 -2.36 -0.34 -6.52
C ASP A 74 -0.87 -0.58 -6.34
N ILE A 75 -0.49 -1.85 -6.43
CA ILE A 75 0.90 -2.28 -6.30
C ILE A 75 1.70 -1.78 -7.49
N ILE A 76 2.80 -1.10 -7.21
CA ILE A 76 3.75 -0.69 -8.24
C ILE A 76 4.49 -1.93 -8.75
N GLN A 77 4.46 -2.16 -10.06
CA GLN A 77 5.17 -3.27 -10.70
C GLN A 77 6.69 -3.12 -10.50
N ARG A 78 7.29 -3.95 -9.64
CA ARG A 78 8.73 -3.89 -9.34
C ARG A 78 9.57 -4.37 -10.52
N GLY A 79 10.75 -3.77 -10.69
CA GLY A 79 11.77 -4.24 -11.62
C GLY A 79 12.40 -5.59 -11.21
N GLU A 80 12.32 -5.93 -9.92
CA GLU A 80 12.73 -7.21 -9.37
C GLU A 80 11.84 -7.64 -8.21
N TRP A 81 11.48 -8.92 -8.17
CA TRP A 81 10.69 -9.52 -7.09
C TRP A 81 11.57 -10.52 -6.34
N ARG A 82 12.28 -10.04 -5.32
CA ARG A 82 13.20 -10.85 -4.52
C ARG A 82 12.46 -12.02 -3.87
N GLY A 83 12.81 -13.25 -4.24
CA GLY A 83 12.19 -14.47 -3.73
C GLY A 83 10.99 -15.00 -4.53
N ALA A 84 10.73 -14.48 -5.74
CA ALA A 84 9.69 -15.03 -6.61
C ALA A 84 10.04 -16.46 -7.09
N LEU A 85 9.14 -17.41 -6.86
CA LEU A 85 9.29 -18.82 -7.27
C LEU A 85 9.27 -19.00 -8.81
N PHE A 86 8.63 -18.07 -9.54
CA PHE A 86 8.48 -18.13 -11.00
C PHE A 86 8.86 -16.79 -11.67
N PRO A 87 10.15 -16.58 -11.98
CA PRO A 87 10.64 -15.32 -12.56
C PRO A 87 10.00 -14.93 -13.91
N LYS A 88 9.63 -15.92 -14.74
CA LYS A 88 9.17 -15.70 -16.13
C LYS A 88 7.84 -14.93 -16.24
N GLY A 89 6.93 -15.04 -15.28
CA GLY A 89 5.67 -14.29 -15.28
C GLY A 89 5.84 -12.81 -14.95
N VAL A 90 6.91 -12.50 -14.21
CA VAL A 90 7.31 -11.16 -13.79
C VAL A 90 8.13 -10.44 -14.87
N GLU A 91 8.80 -11.21 -15.72
CA GLU A 91 9.85 -10.72 -16.63
C GLU A 91 9.31 -9.88 -17.82
N LYS A 92 8.05 -10.04 -18.21
CA LYS A 92 7.43 -9.26 -19.31
C LYS A 92 7.28 -7.76 -19.00
N ALA A 93 7.24 -7.35 -17.73
CA ALA A 93 7.16 -5.94 -17.31
C ALA A 93 8.54 -5.25 -17.22
N ARG A 94 9.63 -6.03 -17.28
CA ARG A 94 11.00 -5.65 -16.86
C ARG A 94 11.69 -4.61 -17.76
N THR A 95 11.31 -4.49 -19.03
CA THR A 95 12.16 -3.83 -20.04
C THR A 95 12.05 -2.31 -20.10
N LYS A 96 11.09 -1.66 -19.41
CA LYS A 96 10.80 -0.22 -19.64
C LYS A 96 11.09 0.77 -18.49
N GLN A 97 11.54 0.34 -17.30
CA GLN A 97 11.41 1.18 -16.09
C GLN A 97 12.71 1.37 -15.26
N LYS A 98 13.86 1.55 -15.89
CA LYS A 98 15.16 1.66 -15.17
C LYS A 98 15.26 2.87 -14.23
N HIS A 99 14.58 3.98 -14.50
CA HIS A 99 14.65 5.21 -13.70
C HIS A 99 13.62 5.24 -12.55
N LEU A 100 12.62 4.34 -12.58
CA LEU A 100 11.55 4.34 -11.58
C LEU A 100 12.03 3.84 -10.20
N PHE A 101 13.10 3.05 -10.17
CA PHE A 101 13.56 2.35 -8.98
C PHE A 101 14.97 2.77 -8.58
N ARG A 102 15.29 2.59 -7.30
CA ARG A 102 16.66 2.60 -6.79
C ARG A 102 17.47 1.47 -7.43
N SER A 103 18.77 1.46 -7.14
CA SER A 103 19.68 0.38 -7.55
C SER A 103 19.19 -1.02 -7.15
N ASP A 104 18.39 -1.12 -6.09
CA ASP A 104 17.82 -2.39 -5.62
C ASP A 104 16.60 -2.90 -6.41
N ARG A 105 16.08 -2.11 -7.35
CA ARG A 105 14.94 -2.42 -8.25
C ARG A 105 13.62 -2.76 -7.55
N VAL A 106 13.54 -2.49 -6.25
CA VAL A 106 12.38 -2.78 -5.40
C VAL A 106 11.76 -1.49 -4.89
N HIS A 107 12.59 -0.56 -4.40
CA HIS A 107 12.12 0.72 -3.88
C HIS A 107 12.15 1.77 -4.98
N LEU A 108 11.20 2.70 -4.97
CA LEU A 108 11.18 3.83 -5.89
C LEU A 108 12.44 4.69 -5.74
N SER A 109 12.92 5.23 -6.86
CA SER A 109 13.86 6.35 -6.85
C SER A 109 13.26 7.53 -6.08
N GLU A 110 14.09 8.47 -5.63
CA GLU A 110 13.62 9.63 -4.86
C GLU A 110 12.59 10.45 -5.66
N GLU A 111 12.91 10.77 -6.92
CA GLU A 111 12.01 11.45 -7.85
C GLU A 111 10.65 10.71 -8.01
N CYS A 112 10.68 9.38 -8.16
CA CYS A 112 9.44 8.62 -8.33
C CYS A 112 8.66 8.46 -7.02
N LEU A 113 9.34 8.42 -5.88
CA LEU A 113 8.70 8.45 -4.57
C LEU A 113 7.98 9.79 -4.36
N GLU A 114 8.63 10.90 -4.72
CA GLU A 114 8.02 12.23 -4.66
C GLU A 114 6.79 12.32 -5.56
N LEU A 115 6.88 11.84 -6.79
CA LEU A 115 5.74 11.77 -7.72
C LEU A 115 4.59 10.93 -7.14
N PHE A 116 4.89 9.75 -6.60
CA PHE A 116 3.89 8.89 -5.98
C PHE A 116 3.20 9.58 -4.80
N LEU A 117 3.98 10.17 -3.88
CA LEU A 117 3.44 10.89 -2.72
C LEU A 117 2.63 12.13 -3.16
N GLY A 118 3.06 12.81 -4.22
CA GLY A 118 2.33 13.92 -4.84
C GLY A 118 0.95 13.49 -5.34
N ASN A 119 0.87 12.38 -6.08
CA ASN A 119 -0.39 11.83 -6.56
C ASN A 119 -1.34 11.46 -5.42
N ILE A 120 -0.83 10.84 -4.35
CA ILE A 120 -1.64 10.52 -3.16
C ILE A 120 -2.17 11.80 -2.49
N ARG A 121 -1.35 12.86 -2.41
CA ARG A 121 -1.80 14.15 -1.84
C ARG A 121 -2.91 14.77 -2.68
N ILE A 122 -2.76 14.81 -4.00
CA ILE A 122 -3.79 15.33 -4.91
C ILE A 122 -5.10 14.57 -4.72
N PHE A 123 -5.03 13.23 -4.73
CA PHE A 123 -6.21 12.39 -4.47
C PHE A 123 -6.88 12.73 -3.13
N VAL A 124 -6.10 12.84 -2.05
CA VAL A 124 -6.63 13.15 -0.71
C VAL A 124 -7.30 14.53 -0.69
N GLU A 125 -6.73 15.53 -1.36
CA GLU A 125 -7.31 16.87 -1.45
C GLU A 125 -8.62 16.89 -2.24
N GLU A 126 -8.67 16.20 -3.37
CA GLU A 126 -9.89 16.07 -4.18
C GLU A 126 -10.98 15.32 -3.44
N TRP A 127 -10.64 14.22 -2.77
CA TRP A 127 -11.54 13.46 -1.91
C TRP A 127 -12.07 14.33 -0.75
N TRP A 128 -11.19 15.06 -0.07
CA TRP A 128 -11.61 15.95 1.02
C TRP A 128 -12.59 17.02 0.52
N ARG A 129 -12.34 17.60 -0.65
CA ARG A 129 -13.24 18.59 -1.27
C ARG A 129 -14.58 17.98 -1.67
N SER A 130 -14.63 16.73 -2.12
CA SER A 130 -15.89 16.10 -2.51
C SER A 130 -16.78 15.76 -1.31
N CYS A 131 -16.21 15.51 -0.14
CA CYS A 131 -16.95 15.25 1.09
C CYS A 131 -17.45 16.50 1.82
N ASN A 132 -16.89 17.68 1.54
CA ASN A 132 -17.17 18.94 2.25
C ASN A 132 -17.75 20.05 1.34
N LYS A 133 -18.34 19.67 0.21
CA LYS A 133 -19.20 20.55 -0.60
C LYS A 133 -20.64 20.37 -0.15
#